data_AF-A0A9X3PLC3-F1
#
_entry.id   AF-A0A9X3PLC3-F1
#
_cell.length_a   1.000
_cell.length_b   1.000
_cell.length_c   1.000
_cell.angle_alpha   90.00
_cell.angle_beta   90.00
_cell.angle_gamma   90.00
#
_symmetry.space_group_name_H-M   'P 1'
#
loop_
_entity.id
_entity.type
_entity.pdbx_description
1 polymer ?
#
loop_
_entity_poly.entity_id
_entity_poly.type
_entity_poly.pdbx_seq_one_letter_code
_entity_poly.pdbx_strand_id
1 'polypeptide(L)'
;WRGPGAPGGAASARAGAPPPHDLAGAMIDVPFLTYFRRATTITDSYPYKEIGEFLSGQRLSEERTFATLDYFDGVNFAARGTAPALYSVALMDDICPPSTVFAAYNRWQGEKRITVWPWNGHEGGGILQKGEQLKFLAEHR
;
A
#
# COMPACT_ATOMS: atom_id res chain seq x y z
N TRP A 1 -4.41 14.82 -12.92
CA TRP A 1 -4.88 14.03 -11.76
C TRP A 1 -6.36 13.67 -11.91
N ARG A 2 -6.65 12.53 -12.56
CA ARG A 2 -8.00 11.91 -12.68
C ARG A 2 -7.86 10.39 -12.56
N GLY A 3 -7.37 9.92 -11.43
CA GLY A 3 -7.38 8.51 -11.06
C GLY A 3 -7.65 8.43 -9.56
N PRO A 4 -8.56 7.56 -9.09
CA PRO A 4 -8.75 7.33 -7.67
C PRO A 4 -7.51 6.60 -7.14
N GLY A 5 -6.47 7.35 -6.79
CA GLY A 5 -5.30 6.76 -6.15
C GLY A 5 -5.71 6.21 -4.78
N ALA A 6 -5.63 4.90 -4.60
CA ALA A 6 -5.94 4.26 -3.32
C ALA A 6 -4.96 4.77 -2.25
N PRO A 7 -5.42 5.45 -1.19
CA PRO A 7 -4.56 6.06 -0.17
C PRO A 7 -3.94 5.03 0.80
N GLY A 8 -3.83 3.75 0.43
CA GLY A 8 -3.46 2.68 1.35
C GLY A 8 -2.04 2.82 1.95
N GLY A 9 -1.11 3.46 1.26
CA GLY A 9 0.19 3.84 1.85
C GLY A 9 0.06 4.88 2.96
N ALA A 10 -0.84 5.86 2.82
CA ALA A 10 -1.15 6.84 3.87
C ALA A 10 -1.87 6.19 5.06
N ALA A 11 -2.74 5.19 4.81
CA ALA A 11 -3.36 4.40 5.87
C ALA A 11 -2.31 3.61 6.68
N SER A 12 -1.36 2.96 5.97
CA SER A 12 -0.22 2.28 6.60
C SER A 12 0.63 3.27 7.42
N ALA A 13 0.88 4.46 6.88
CA ALA A 13 1.62 5.52 7.58
C ALA A 13 0.95 5.97 8.87
N ARG A 14 -0.38 6.18 8.85
CA ARG A 14 -1.13 6.57 10.05
C ARG A 14 -1.10 5.48 11.12
N ALA A 15 -1.24 4.23 10.73
CA ALA A 15 -1.28 3.12 11.67
C ALA A 15 0.10 2.70 12.21
N GLY A 16 1.19 3.03 11.49
CA GLY A 16 2.57 2.82 11.93
C GLY A 16 3.21 4.02 12.64
N ALA A 17 2.45 5.07 12.96
CA ALA A 17 2.92 6.24 13.69
C ALA A 17 2.76 6.06 15.21
N PRO A 18 3.73 6.49 16.04
CA PRO A 18 3.58 6.49 17.50
C PRO A 18 2.50 7.48 17.98
N PRO A 19 1.85 7.20 19.11
CA PRO A 19 0.51 6.63 19.21
C PRO A 19 -0.62 7.62 18.83
N PRO A 20 -1.79 7.10 18.43
CA PRO A 20 -2.79 6.86 19.47
C PRO A 20 -2.95 5.37 19.74
N HIS A 21 -2.86 4.98 21.01
CA HIS A 21 -2.92 3.60 21.52
C HIS A 21 -4.27 2.89 21.29
N ASP A 22 -5.18 3.50 20.51
CA ASP A 22 -6.60 3.15 20.46
C ASP A 22 -7.09 2.88 19.02
N LEU A 23 -6.20 2.57 18.07
CA LEU A 23 -6.64 2.23 16.71
C LEU A 23 -7.29 0.83 16.72
N ALA A 24 -8.62 0.80 16.62
CA ALA A 24 -9.41 -0.44 16.58
C ALA A 24 -9.04 -1.36 15.40
N GLY A 25 -8.58 -0.78 14.29
CA GLY A 25 -8.01 -1.53 13.18
C GLY A 25 -7.70 -0.66 11.96
N ALA A 26 -7.00 -1.24 10.98
CA ALA A 26 -6.63 -0.62 9.72
C ALA A 26 -7.20 -1.41 8.54
N MET A 27 -7.90 -0.75 7.62
CA MET A 27 -8.40 -1.35 6.38
C MET A 27 -7.60 -0.76 5.22
N ILE A 28 -6.78 -1.59 4.57
CA ILE A 28 -5.72 -1.16 3.63
C ILE A 28 -5.94 -1.87 2.30
N ASP A 29 -6.65 -1.22 1.39
CA ASP A 29 -6.93 -1.75 0.05
C ASP A 29 -5.91 -1.25 -0.98
N VAL A 30 -5.39 -2.15 -1.82
CA VAL A 30 -4.51 -1.86 -2.97
C VAL A 30 -3.54 -0.69 -2.72
N PRO A 31 -2.68 -0.78 -1.67
CA PRO A 31 -1.93 0.37 -1.17
C PRO A 31 -0.89 0.91 -2.15
N PHE A 32 -1.10 2.15 -2.58
CA PHE A 32 -0.08 2.97 -3.25
C PHE A 32 1.02 3.42 -2.27
N LEU A 33 2.07 4.09 -2.76
CA LEU A 33 3.24 4.57 -1.98
C LEU A 33 3.93 3.46 -1.18
N THR A 34 4.02 2.27 -1.77
CA THR A 34 4.54 1.07 -1.10
C THR A 34 5.60 0.43 -1.98
N TYR A 35 6.77 0.17 -1.40
CA TYR A 35 7.93 -0.44 -2.04
C TYR A 35 8.36 0.26 -3.33
N PHE A 36 8.65 1.57 -3.23
CA PHE A 36 8.89 2.45 -4.39
C PHE A 36 9.91 1.87 -5.37
N ARG A 37 11.08 1.45 -4.88
CA ARG A 37 12.17 0.92 -5.72
C ARG A 37 11.74 -0.29 -6.54
N ARG A 38 10.88 -1.15 -5.97
CA ARG A 38 10.32 -2.28 -6.71
C ARG A 38 9.28 -1.80 -7.71
N ALA A 39 8.33 -0.98 -7.27
CA ALA A 39 7.24 -0.49 -8.12
C ALA A 39 7.76 0.16 -9.41
N THR A 40 8.76 1.03 -9.30
CA THR A 40 9.36 1.75 -10.44
C THR A 40 10.08 0.86 -11.47
N THR A 41 10.30 -0.42 -11.16
CA THR A 41 11.00 -1.37 -12.05
C THR A 41 10.08 -2.44 -12.65
N ILE A 42 8.84 -2.53 -12.17
CA ILE A 42 7.91 -3.61 -12.57
C ILE A 42 6.59 -3.12 -13.15
N THR A 43 6.31 -1.82 -13.09
CA THR A 43 5.17 -1.19 -13.75
C THR A 43 5.58 0.09 -14.47
N ASP A 44 4.93 0.34 -15.61
CA ASP A 44 5.01 1.60 -16.36
C ASP A 44 3.70 2.41 -16.20
N SER A 45 2.87 2.07 -15.21
CA SER A 45 1.63 2.79 -14.92
C SER A 45 1.88 3.99 -14.01
N TYR A 46 1.16 5.08 -14.27
CA TYR A 46 1.15 6.24 -13.37
C TYR A 46 0.42 5.88 -12.06
N PRO A 47 0.86 6.41 -10.90
CA PRO A 47 1.86 7.48 -10.76
C PRO A 47 3.33 7.04 -10.55
N TYR A 48 3.64 5.74 -10.39
CA TYR A 48 5.04 5.31 -10.18
C TYR A 48 5.97 5.68 -11.35
N LYS A 49 5.42 5.71 -12.58
CA LYS A 49 6.14 6.14 -13.77
C LYS A 49 6.79 7.52 -13.64
N GLU A 50 6.20 8.46 -12.89
CA GLU A 50 6.76 9.81 -12.70
C GLU A 50 8.17 9.77 -12.10
N ILE A 51 8.45 8.81 -11.21
CA ILE A 51 9.78 8.62 -10.62
C ILE A 51 10.76 8.11 -11.67
N GLY A 52 10.33 7.16 -12.51
CA GLY A 52 11.13 6.65 -13.63
C GLY A 52 11.45 7.75 -14.65
N GLU A 53 10.46 8.59 -14.99
CA GLU A 53 10.63 9.74 -15.87
C GLU A 53 11.60 10.77 -15.26
N PHE A 54 11.45 11.09 -13.97
CA PHE A 54 12.37 11.97 -13.26
C PHE A 54 13.81 11.44 -13.28
N LEU A 55 14.03 10.16 -12.95
CA LEU A 55 15.35 9.53 -12.93
C LEU A 55 15.95 9.38 -14.33
N SER A 56 15.11 9.29 -15.38
CA SER A 56 15.59 9.30 -16.77
C SER A 56 16.28 10.62 -17.14
N GLY A 57 15.83 11.74 -16.57
CA GLY A 57 16.47 13.05 -16.69
C GLY A 57 17.59 13.27 -15.66
N GLN A 58 17.47 12.67 -14.47
CA GLN A 58 18.38 12.82 -13.33
C GLN A 58 19.11 11.51 -12.98
N ARG A 59 19.84 10.96 -13.95
CA ARG A 59 20.43 9.60 -13.87
C ARG A 59 21.38 9.34 -12.69
N LEU A 60 21.99 10.40 -12.14
CA LEU A 60 22.92 10.29 -10.99
C LEU A 60 22.23 10.51 -9.64
N SER A 61 20.92 10.78 -9.64
CA SER A 61 20.15 11.12 -8.43
C SER A 61 19.42 9.91 -7.82
N GLU A 62 19.64 8.69 -8.33
CA GLU A 62 18.91 7.48 -7.92
C GLU A 62 18.93 7.26 -6.41
N GLU A 63 20.12 7.12 -5.82
CA GLU A 63 20.25 6.85 -4.38
C GLU A 63 19.64 7.95 -3.51
N ARG A 64 19.84 9.21 -3.86
CA ARG A 64 19.25 10.34 -3.12
C ARG A 64 17.72 10.34 -3.21
N THR A 65 17.18 9.98 -4.37
CA THR A 65 15.73 9.93 -4.61
C THR A 65 15.10 8.84 -3.76
N PHE A 66 15.63 7.61 -3.83
CA PHE A 66 15.09 6.51 -3.03
C PHE A 66 15.33 6.69 -1.53
N ALA A 67 16.47 7.25 -1.11
CA ALA A 67 16.69 7.62 0.29
C ALA A 67 15.65 8.62 0.81
N THR A 68 15.12 9.50 -0.05
CA THR A 68 14.03 10.42 0.32
C THR A 68 12.69 9.67 0.37
N LEU A 69 12.41 8.83 -0.63
CA LEU A 69 11.17 8.05 -0.71
C LEU A 69 11.03 7.02 0.41
N ASP A 70 12.14 6.49 0.94
CA ASP A 70 12.15 5.53 2.05
C ASP A 70 11.46 6.08 3.31
N TYR A 71 11.48 7.41 3.53
CA TYR A 71 10.74 8.04 4.64
C TYR A 71 9.22 7.97 4.48
N PHE A 72 8.73 7.72 3.27
CA PHE A 72 7.32 7.68 2.92
C PHE A 72 6.86 6.28 2.49
N ASP A 73 7.73 5.27 2.56
CA ASP A 73 7.42 3.93 2.07
C ASP A 73 6.48 3.17 3.02
N GLY A 74 5.33 2.74 2.48
CA GLY A 74 4.35 1.90 3.15
C GLY A 74 4.93 0.64 3.79
N VAL A 75 6.00 0.06 3.23
CA VAL A 75 6.72 -1.10 3.80
C VAL A 75 7.37 -0.72 5.14
N ASN A 76 7.98 0.46 5.21
CA ASN A 76 8.63 0.95 6.42
C ASN A 76 7.60 1.31 7.49
N PHE A 77 6.44 1.85 7.11
CA PHE A 77 5.34 2.07 8.04
C PHE A 77 4.71 0.77 8.53
N ALA A 78 4.50 -0.20 7.65
CA ALA A 78 3.95 -1.51 8.00
C ALA A 78 4.80 -2.21 9.06
N ALA A 79 6.13 -2.09 9.00
CA ALA A 79 7.04 -2.64 10.02
C ALA A 79 6.77 -2.13 11.45
N ARG A 80 6.01 -1.04 11.62
CA ARG A 80 5.60 -0.47 12.91
C ARG A 80 4.11 -0.65 13.22
N GLY A 81 3.32 -1.20 12.28
CA GLY A 81 1.88 -1.37 12.44
C GLY A 81 1.56 -2.54 13.37
N THR A 82 0.95 -2.25 14.51
CA THR A 82 0.55 -3.26 15.53
C THR A 82 -0.96 -3.44 15.66
N ALA A 83 -1.76 -2.52 15.12
CA ALA A 83 -3.22 -2.64 15.13
C ALA A 83 -3.69 -3.82 14.26
N PRO A 84 -4.87 -4.41 14.55
CA PRO A 84 -5.51 -5.37 13.65
C PRO A 84 -5.66 -4.77 12.25
N ALA A 85 -5.36 -5.54 11.20
CA ALA A 85 -5.40 -5.06 9.83
C ALA A 85 -6.13 -6.00 8.86
N LEU A 86 -7.00 -5.41 8.04
CA LEU A 86 -7.56 -6.03 6.85
C LEU A 86 -6.90 -5.40 5.61
N TYR A 87 -6.08 -6.17 4.92
CA TYR A 87 -5.57 -5.81 3.61
C TYR A 87 -6.48 -6.29 2.48
N SER A 88 -6.41 -5.65 1.32
CA SER A 88 -6.78 -6.30 0.06
C SER A 88 -5.76 -6.07 -1.04
N VAL A 89 -5.68 -7.05 -1.93
CA VAL A 89 -4.79 -7.06 -3.09
C VAL A 89 -5.54 -7.55 -4.32
N ALA A 90 -5.28 -6.92 -5.45
CA ALA A 90 -5.78 -7.31 -6.75
C ALA A 90 -4.62 -7.80 -7.62
N LEU A 91 -4.67 -9.05 -8.08
CA LEU A 91 -3.50 -9.70 -8.70
C LEU A 91 -3.18 -9.18 -10.10
N MET A 92 -4.11 -8.48 -10.76
CA MET A 92 -3.91 -7.82 -12.05
C MET A 92 -3.76 -6.30 -11.92
N ASP A 93 -3.58 -5.77 -10.70
CA ASP A 93 -3.34 -4.34 -10.47
C ASP A 93 -1.96 -3.94 -10.99
N ASP A 94 -1.95 -3.10 -12.02
CA ASP A 94 -0.75 -2.54 -12.63
C ASP A 94 -0.36 -1.19 -12.00
N ILE A 95 -1.26 -0.52 -11.27
CA ILE A 95 -0.99 0.74 -10.56
C ILE A 95 -0.32 0.48 -9.22
N CYS A 96 -0.83 -0.50 -8.46
CA CYS A 96 -0.27 -0.96 -7.19
C CYS A 96 0.09 -2.46 -7.28
N PRO A 97 1.23 -2.80 -7.91
CA PRO A 97 1.57 -4.19 -8.21
C PRO A 97 1.48 -5.12 -6.99
N PRO A 98 0.97 -6.34 -7.11
CA PRO A 98 0.70 -7.22 -5.95
C PRO A 98 1.92 -7.44 -5.06
N SER A 99 3.10 -7.53 -5.66
CA SER A 99 4.35 -7.72 -4.92
C SER A 99 4.73 -6.55 -4.00
N THR A 100 4.28 -5.32 -4.28
CA THR A 100 4.47 -4.19 -3.38
C THR A 100 3.47 -4.26 -2.22
N VAL A 101 2.21 -4.59 -2.51
CA VAL A 101 1.16 -4.80 -1.51
C VAL A 101 1.55 -5.91 -0.53
N PHE A 102 1.99 -7.06 -1.04
CA PHE A 102 2.48 -8.16 -0.21
C PHE A 102 3.73 -7.80 0.58
N ALA A 103 4.60 -6.91 0.09
CA ALA A 103 5.75 -6.45 0.87
C ALA A 103 5.32 -5.70 2.14
N ALA A 104 4.34 -4.79 2.04
CA ALA A 104 3.76 -4.13 3.22
C ALA A 104 3.01 -5.13 4.12
N TYR A 105 2.10 -5.93 3.56
CA TYR A 105 1.34 -6.92 4.32
C TYR A 105 2.26 -7.85 5.12
N ASN A 106 3.32 -8.37 4.50
CA ASN A 106 4.26 -9.29 5.15
C ASN A 106 5.06 -8.61 6.26
N ARG A 107 5.35 -7.30 6.14
CA ARG A 107 6.06 -6.52 7.17
C ARG A 107 5.20 -6.07 8.34
N TRP A 108 3.87 -6.05 8.18
CA TRP A 108 2.95 -5.72 9.27
C TRP A 108 3.15 -6.62 10.51
N GLN A 109 3.16 -6.04 11.71
CA GLN A 109 3.47 -6.77 12.95
C GLN A 109 2.22 -7.21 13.73
N GLY A 110 1.13 -6.44 13.64
CA GLY A 110 -0.15 -6.76 14.28
C GLY A 110 -0.88 -7.95 13.66
N GLU A 111 -2.01 -8.32 14.26
CA GLU A 111 -2.94 -9.26 13.65
C GLU A 111 -3.34 -8.75 12.26
N LYS A 112 -3.31 -9.63 11.27
CA LYS A 112 -3.55 -9.25 9.88
C LYS A 112 -4.21 -10.35 9.08
N ARG A 113 -5.10 -9.96 8.19
CA ARG A 113 -5.66 -10.80 7.13
C ARG A 113 -5.67 -10.06 5.81
N ILE A 114 -5.69 -10.80 4.70
CA ILE A 114 -5.71 -10.23 3.36
C ILE A 114 -6.77 -10.89 2.50
N THR A 115 -7.58 -10.08 1.84
CA THR A 115 -8.49 -10.54 0.78
C THR A 115 -7.78 -10.45 -0.57
N VAL A 116 -7.71 -11.56 -1.29
CA VAL A 116 -7.06 -11.65 -2.60
C VAL A 116 -8.13 -11.65 -3.69
N TRP A 117 -8.00 -10.72 -4.64
CA TRP A 117 -8.86 -10.58 -5.82
C TRP A 117 -8.07 -11.01 -7.08
N PRO A 118 -8.18 -12.28 -7.54
CA PRO A 118 -7.21 -12.83 -8.50
C PRO A 118 -7.30 -12.26 -9.92
N TRP A 119 -8.46 -11.73 -10.29
CA TRP A 119 -8.77 -11.31 -11.67
C TRP A 119 -9.05 -9.82 -11.78
N ASN A 120 -8.89 -9.07 -10.69
CA ASN A 120 -9.17 -7.65 -10.62
C ASN A 120 -7.91 -6.84 -10.85
N GLY A 121 -8.09 -5.64 -11.41
CA GLY A 121 -7.08 -4.59 -11.50
C GLY A 121 -7.18 -3.62 -10.31
N HIS A 122 -6.83 -2.35 -10.54
CA HIS A 122 -6.81 -1.34 -9.48
C HIS A 122 -8.19 -1.06 -8.83
N GLU A 123 -9.29 -1.56 -9.40
CA GLU A 123 -10.61 -1.51 -8.77
C GLU A 123 -10.73 -2.39 -7.51
N GLY A 124 -9.79 -3.32 -7.29
CA GLY A 124 -9.82 -4.20 -6.14
C GLY A 124 -11.06 -5.08 -6.11
N GLY A 125 -11.56 -5.37 -4.90
CA GLY A 125 -12.82 -6.10 -4.73
C GLY A 125 -14.09 -5.24 -4.79
N GLY A 126 -13.96 -3.93 -5.00
CA GLY A 126 -15.09 -2.99 -5.05
C GLY A 126 -16.08 -3.17 -3.89
N ILE A 127 -17.34 -3.47 -4.22
CA ILE A 127 -18.42 -3.64 -3.24
C ILE A 127 -18.24 -4.89 -2.35
N LEU A 128 -17.61 -5.94 -2.87
CA LEU A 128 -17.37 -7.16 -2.09
C LEU A 128 -16.31 -6.91 -1.02
N GLN A 129 -15.28 -6.12 -1.34
CA GLN A 129 -14.28 -5.69 -0.36
C GLN A 129 -14.91 -4.85 0.75
N LYS A 130 -15.86 -3.96 0.42
CA LYS A 130 -16.63 -3.22 1.44
C LYS A 130 -17.41 -4.15 2.37
N GLY A 131 -17.93 -5.27 1.86
CA GLY A 131 -18.53 -6.32 2.68
C GLY A 131 -17.55 -6.92 3.69
N GLU A 132 -16.33 -7.23 3.26
CA GLU A 132 -15.27 -7.73 4.14
C GLU A 132 -14.83 -6.71 5.20
N GLN A 133 -14.81 -5.42 4.84
CA GLN A 133 -14.54 -4.32 5.77
C GLN A 133 -15.63 -4.20 6.85
N LEU A 134 -16.90 -4.33 6.49
CA LEU A 134 -17.99 -4.31 7.47
C LEU A 134 -17.91 -5.49 8.45
N LYS A 135 -17.56 -6.69 7.96
CA LYS A 135 -17.31 -7.86 8.83
C LYS A 135 -16.13 -7.60 9.76
N PHE A 136 -15.03 -7.08 9.23
CA PHE A 136 -13.85 -6.73 10.02
C PHE A 136 -14.17 -5.74 11.15
N LEU A 137 -14.94 -4.69 10.85
CA LEU A 137 -15.38 -3.72 11.86
C LEU A 137 -16.32 -4.33 12.90
N ALA A 138 -17.17 -5.28 12.54
CA ALA A 138 -18.05 -5.96 13.48
C ALA A 138 -17.29 -6.84 14.48
N GLU A 139 -16.13 -7.40 14.07
CA GLU A 139 -15.25 -8.23 14.90
C GLU A 139 -14.39 -7.39 15.87
N HIS A 140 -14.11 -6.14 15.53
CA HIS A 140 -13.16 -5.26 16.25
C HIS A 140 -13.84 -4.02 16.85
N ARG A 141 -15.08 -4.18 17.32
CA ARG A 141 -15.89 -3.14 17.99
C ARG A 141 -15.64 -3.06 19.48
#